data_AF-A0A7C7CFR5-F1
#
_entry.id   AF-A0A7C7CFR5-F1
#
_cell.length_a   1.000
_cell.length_b   1.000
_cell.length_c   1.000
_cell.angle_alpha   90.00
_cell.angle_beta   90.00
_cell.angle_gamma   90.00
#
_symmetry.space_group_name_H-M   'P 1'
#
loop_
_entity.id
_entity.type
_entity.pdbx_description
1 polymer ?
#
loop_
_entity_poly.entity_id
_entity_poly.type
_entity_poly.pdbx_seq_one_letter_code
_entity_poly.pdbx_strand_id
1 'polypeptide(L)'
;MKPFVSNISFLEIISGIFIGLLAVFFLTSEKIEFENLALGSGTSTYFAADEGNSIHLGHLEQPKVDNLIKGWEKRGEKKVLFILGNSQTHGINQKKKGEISYNHMIFNDYKGVDTDVITHSIPNASLQEFLLAFVYWKGRLPIKRLVVPLFMDDLREDGIREYYFALFKNYHFRIESTSAVVQSINEDIMKFNSKIEADVNERHQDLRALDFTVQQRSEEWLNDFLNNKFITWDNRPTLRGKIFNNLYMFRNTLFGINAQSVRKMIPSRVEKNMNALREILDISQKSNISVLLYIPPLRNDVEPPYDVTEYKHIKKQFENVSTQYSCATFTNLEDLVPGKFWGTKEPTNFFNEFEYDFMHFQYEGHKLLYEQLASTLNKMPKI
;
A
#
# COMPACT_ATOMS: atom_id res chain seq x y z
N MET A 1 -6.67 60.66 7.69
CA MET A 1 -6.13 59.29 7.54
C MET A 1 -4.61 59.35 7.68
N LYS A 2 -4.06 58.87 8.81
CA LYS A 2 -2.60 58.64 8.94
C LYS A 2 -2.30 57.23 8.40
N PRO A 3 -1.23 57.02 7.64
CA PRO A 3 -0.86 55.68 7.18
C PRO A 3 -0.32 54.89 8.38
N PHE A 4 -0.95 53.76 8.67
CA PHE A 4 -0.49 52.78 9.66
C PHE A 4 0.63 51.97 9.00
N VAL A 5 1.84 52.51 8.98
CA VAL A 5 3.03 51.72 8.65
C VAL A 5 3.61 51.29 9.99
N SER A 6 3.35 50.05 10.40
CA SER A 6 3.99 49.47 11.58
C SER A 6 5.49 49.40 11.30
N ASN A 7 6.29 50.13 12.08
CA ASN A 7 7.73 49.96 12.12
C ASN A 7 8.02 48.60 12.77
N ILE A 8 8.03 47.54 11.96
CA ILE A 8 8.55 46.26 12.40
C ILE A 8 10.01 46.51 12.80
N SER A 9 10.33 46.30 14.06
CA SER A 9 11.69 46.57 14.53
C SER A 9 12.66 45.55 13.94
N PHE A 10 13.89 45.95 13.66
CA PHE A 10 14.94 45.03 13.21
C PHE A 10 15.09 43.81 14.14
N LEU A 11 14.80 44.01 15.44
CA LEU A 11 14.78 42.95 16.45
C LEU A 11 13.65 41.93 16.23
N GLU A 12 12.46 42.35 15.80
CA GLU A 12 11.34 41.47 15.46
C GLU A 12 11.65 40.63 14.22
N ILE A 13 12.32 41.21 13.22
CA ILE A 13 12.77 40.48 12.03
C ILE A 13 13.81 39.42 12.40
N ILE A 14 14.81 39.79 13.21
CA ILE A 14 15.83 38.84 13.69
C ILE A 14 15.20 37.74 14.55
N SER A 15 14.27 38.09 15.43
CA SER A 15 13.56 37.13 16.26
C SER A 15 12.72 36.17 15.42
N GLY A 16 12.03 36.67 14.40
CA GLY A 16 11.28 35.87 13.44
C GLY A 16 12.17 34.92 12.63
N ILE A 17 13.32 35.41 12.15
CA ILE A 17 14.31 34.57 11.46
C ILE A 17 14.88 33.50 12.39
N PHE A 18 15.23 33.87 13.62
CA PHE A 18 15.78 32.93 14.59
C PHE A 18 14.77 31.84 14.97
N ILE A 19 13.52 32.20 15.25
CA ILE A 19 12.42 31.26 15.50
C ILE A 19 12.18 30.37 14.26
N GLY A 20 12.20 30.96 13.06
CA GLY A 20 12.07 30.22 11.81
C GLY A 20 13.19 29.20 11.61
N LEU A 21 14.44 29.58 11.88
CA LEU A 21 15.60 28.69 11.80
C LEU A 21 15.55 27.61 12.88
N LEU A 22 15.12 27.94 14.10
CA LEU A 22 14.90 26.97 15.17
C LEU A 22 13.83 25.95 14.76
N ALA A 23 12.70 26.42 14.25
CA ALA A 23 11.61 25.57 13.78
C ALA A 23 12.08 24.64 12.64
N VAL A 24 12.83 25.17 11.66
CA VAL A 24 13.42 24.35 10.60
C VAL A 24 14.40 23.33 11.17
N PHE A 25 15.26 23.71 12.10
CA PHE A 25 16.22 22.81 12.74
C PHE A 25 15.52 21.65 13.49
N PHE A 26 14.55 21.95 14.35
CA PHE A 26 13.77 20.94 15.06
C PHE A 26 12.90 20.07 14.13
N LEU A 27 12.39 20.63 13.03
CA LEU A 27 11.60 19.86 12.07
C LEU A 27 12.46 19.01 11.13
N THR A 28 13.74 19.30 10.95
CA THR A 28 14.62 18.59 10.00
C THR A 28 15.60 17.62 10.66
N SER A 29 15.65 17.53 11.99
CA SER A 29 16.59 16.67 12.71
C SER A 29 16.34 15.16 12.59
N GLU A 30 15.15 14.75 12.14
CA GLU A 30 14.80 13.34 11.97
C GLU A 30 14.35 13.05 10.53
N LYS A 31 15.01 12.08 9.88
CA LYS A 31 14.57 11.51 8.61
C LYS A 31 13.38 10.58 8.86
N ILE A 32 12.29 10.81 8.14
CA ILE A 32 11.08 9.97 8.21
C ILE A 32 11.08 9.00 7.02
N GLU A 33 10.97 7.70 7.31
CA GLU A 33 10.53 6.71 6.32
C GLU A 33 9.01 6.66 6.30
N PHE A 34 8.39 7.11 5.20
CA PHE A 34 6.94 7.31 5.11
C PHE A 34 6.12 6.01 5.25
N GLU A 35 6.68 4.86 4.86
CA GLU A 35 6.04 3.55 5.06
C GLU A 35 5.93 3.18 6.54
N ASN A 36 7.00 3.41 7.32
CA ASN A 36 7.00 3.15 8.76
C ASN A 36 6.12 4.16 9.51
N LEU A 37 6.01 5.40 9.00
CA LEU A 37 5.08 6.40 9.54
C LEU A 37 3.61 5.95 9.37
N ALA A 38 3.25 5.32 8.25
CA ALA A 38 1.89 4.86 7.99
C ALA A 38 1.49 3.61 8.79
N LEU A 39 2.47 2.78 9.17
CA LEU A 39 2.27 1.58 9.98
C LEU A 39 2.32 1.85 11.50
N GLY A 40 2.98 2.95 11.90
CA GLY A 40 3.24 3.32 13.29
C GLY A 40 4.48 2.61 13.86
N SER A 41 5.19 3.25 14.80
CA SER A 41 6.42 2.72 15.42
C SER A 41 6.27 1.34 16.09
N GLY A 42 5.05 0.94 16.46
CA GLY A 42 4.75 -0.36 17.04
C GLY A 42 4.75 -1.52 16.02
N THR A 43 4.62 -1.27 14.72
CA THR A 43 4.49 -2.30 13.69
C THR A 43 5.76 -2.37 12.84
N SER A 44 6.34 -3.56 12.72
CA SER A 44 7.52 -3.76 11.89
C SER A 44 7.15 -4.33 10.52
N THR A 45 7.72 -3.78 9.46
CA THR A 45 7.65 -4.35 8.12
C THR A 45 8.49 -5.63 8.03
N TYR A 46 7.95 -6.64 7.37
CA TYR A 46 8.56 -7.93 7.14
C TYR A 46 8.18 -8.44 5.75
N PHE A 47 9.12 -8.35 4.81
CA PHE A 47 9.01 -8.96 3.49
C PHE A 47 9.81 -10.27 3.48
N ALA A 48 9.11 -11.38 3.24
CA ALA A 48 9.72 -12.70 3.27
C ALA A 48 10.69 -12.94 2.10
N ALA A 49 11.76 -13.70 2.38
CA ALA A 49 12.79 -14.10 1.42
C ALA A 49 13.30 -15.50 1.76
N ASP A 50 13.81 -16.20 0.74
CA ASP A 50 14.39 -17.54 0.84
C ASP A 50 15.78 -17.55 0.18
N GLU A 51 16.79 -17.94 0.96
CA GLU A 51 18.20 -17.97 0.53
C GLU A 51 18.68 -16.66 -0.16
N GLY A 52 18.19 -15.52 0.32
CA GLY A 52 18.53 -14.19 -0.22
C GLY A 52 17.76 -13.77 -1.48
N ASN A 53 16.79 -14.57 -1.96
CA ASN A 53 15.87 -14.19 -3.03
C ASN A 53 14.50 -13.87 -2.45
N SER A 54 13.90 -12.75 -2.84
CA SER A 54 12.58 -12.33 -2.41
C SER A 54 11.51 -13.35 -2.84
N ILE A 55 10.60 -13.65 -1.93
CA ILE A 55 9.34 -14.37 -2.22
C ILE A 55 8.12 -13.47 -1.99
N HIS A 56 8.36 -12.24 -1.53
CA HIS A 56 7.37 -11.28 -1.14
C HIS A 56 7.81 -9.88 -1.55
N LEU A 57 6.99 -9.19 -2.34
CA LEU A 57 7.21 -7.80 -2.76
C LEU A 57 6.10 -6.89 -2.28
N GLY A 58 6.42 -5.61 -2.07
CA GLY A 58 5.43 -4.55 -1.92
C GLY A 58 5.42 -3.53 -3.05
N HIS A 59 6.35 -3.64 -3.99
CA HIS A 59 6.53 -2.71 -5.11
C HIS A 59 6.85 -3.49 -6.37
N LEU A 60 6.25 -3.10 -7.50
CA LEU A 60 6.71 -3.47 -8.83
C LEU A 60 7.73 -2.45 -9.30
N GLU A 61 8.98 -2.72 -8.97
CA GLU A 61 10.14 -1.93 -9.37
C GLU A 61 11.36 -2.82 -9.60
N GLN A 62 12.28 -2.35 -10.46
CA GLN A 62 13.57 -3.01 -10.62
C GLN A 62 14.59 -2.50 -9.59
N PRO A 63 15.53 -3.35 -9.12
CA PRO A 63 15.77 -4.74 -9.51
C PRO A 63 14.97 -5.79 -8.70
N LYS A 64 13.99 -5.36 -7.88
CA LYS A 64 13.28 -6.25 -6.95
C LYS A 64 12.46 -7.33 -7.66
N VAL A 65 11.79 -6.97 -8.76
CA VAL A 65 11.07 -7.92 -9.61
C VAL A 65 12.02 -9.00 -10.13
N ASP A 66 13.18 -8.62 -10.67
CA ASP A 66 14.17 -9.57 -11.19
C ASP A 66 14.70 -10.50 -10.10
N ASN A 67 14.91 -10.00 -8.88
CA ASN A 67 15.35 -10.83 -7.76
C ASN A 67 14.31 -11.90 -7.40
N LEU A 68 13.02 -11.57 -7.43
CA LEU A 68 11.96 -12.53 -7.15
C LEU A 68 11.86 -13.60 -8.25
N ILE A 69 11.90 -13.20 -9.52
CA ILE A 69 11.86 -14.13 -10.66
C ILE A 69 13.05 -15.09 -10.60
N LYS A 70 14.27 -14.57 -10.39
CA LYS A 70 15.47 -15.42 -10.25
C LYS A 70 15.37 -16.39 -9.08
N GLY A 71 14.73 -15.99 -7.98
CA GLY A 71 14.45 -16.89 -6.86
C GLY A 71 13.52 -18.03 -7.25
N TRP A 72 12.43 -17.72 -7.96
CA TRP A 72 11.47 -18.71 -8.45
C TRP A 72 12.11 -19.68 -9.47
N GLU A 73 12.92 -19.17 -10.39
CA GLU A 73 13.70 -19.98 -11.34
C GLU A 73 14.63 -20.96 -10.61
N LYS A 74 15.39 -20.47 -9.63
CA LYS A 74 16.26 -21.31 -8.78
C LYS A 74 15.51 -22.40 -8.01
N ARG A 75 14.26 -22.12 -7.63
CA ARG A 75 13.38 -23.10 -6.95
C ARG A 75 12.69 -24.06 -7.91
N GLY A 76 13.02 -24.01 -9.21
CA GLY A 76 12.62 -24.99 -10.22
C GLY A 76 11.40 -24.60 -11.05
N GLU A 77 11.10 -23.30 -11.18
CA GLU A 77 10.03 -22.78 -12.06
C GLU A 77 8.65 -23.43 -11.82
N LYS A 78 8.39 -23.79 -10.56
CA LYS A 78 7.19 -24.53 -10.15
C LYS A 78 5.91 -23.74 -10.41
N LYS A 79 4.78 -24.45 -10.43
CA LYS A 79 3.42 -23.86 -10.33
C LYS A 79 3.37 -22.88 -9.15
N VAL A 80 2.57 -21.82 -9.24
CA VAL A 80 2.56 -20.77 -8.20
C VAL A 80 1.22 -20.68 -7.48
N LEU A 81 1.29 -20.69 -6.14
CA LEU A 81 0.29 -20.12 -5.25
C LEU A 81 0.63 -18.64 -5.06
N PHE A 82 -0.20 -17.76 -5.60
CA PHE A 82 0.00 -16.32 -5.53
C PHE A 82 -0.88 -15.71 -4.44
N ILE A 83 -0.27 -14.96 -3.52
CA ILE A 83 -0.96 -14.31 -2.40
C ILE A 83 -0.92 -12.80 -2.64
N LEU A 84 -2.10 -12.21 -2.81
CA LEU A 84 -2.28 -10.76 -2.70
C LEU A 84 -2.48 -10.40 -1.23
N GLY A 85 -2.08 -9.19 -0.85
CA GLY A 85 -2.11 -8.77 0.54
C GLY A 85 -2.12 -7.27 0.72
N ASN A 86 -2.44 -6.83 1.94
CA ASN A 86 -2.28 -5.43 2.32
C ASN A 86 -1.14 -5.25 3.34
N SER A 87 -1.20 -4.16 4.12
CA SER A 87 -0.24 -3.91 5.19
C SER A 87 -0.19 -5.05 6.21
N GLN A 88 -1.31 -5.72 6.48
CA GLN A 88 -1.32 -6.84 7.42
C GLN A 88 -0.60 -8.10 6.92
N THR A 89 -0.35 -8.21 5.62
CA THR A 89 0.43 -9.31 5.07
C THR A 89 1.94 -9.13 5.31
N HIS A 90 2.42 -7.89 5.36
CA HIS A 90 3.85 -7.58 5.61
C HIS A 90 4.10 -6.86 6.94
N GLY A 91 3.08 -6.58 7.74
CA GLY A 91 3.20 -5.93 9.05
C GLY A 91 3.03 -6.95 10.16
N ILE A 92 3.94 -6.93 11.13
CA ILE A 92 3.79 -7.68 12.39
C ILE A 92 3.83 -6.65 13.51
N ASN A 93 2.72 -6.52 14.24
CA ASN A 93 2.65 -5.59 15.36
C ASN A 93 3.49 -6.11 16.53
N GLN A 94 4.30 -5.23 17.13
CA GLN A 94 5.22 -5.50 18.24
C GLN A 94 6.13 -6.70 17.99
N LYS A 95 6.64 -6.80 16.75
CA LYS A 95 7.44 -7.91 16.25
C LYS A 95 8.67 -8.19 17.11
N LYS A 96 8.87 -9.44 17.50
CA LYS A 96 10.07 -9.95 18.16
C LYS A 96 11.04 -10.59 17.16
N LYS A 97 12.28 -10.82 17.61
CA LYS A 97 13.30 -11.51 16.82
C LYS A 97 12.83 -12.93 16.49
N GLY A 98 12.96 -13.33 15.23
CA GLY A 98 12.58 -14.67 14.74
C GLY A 98 11.11 -14.83 14.35
N GLU A 99 10.24 -13.89 14.69
CA GLU A 99 8.85 -13.92 14.27
C GLU A 99 8.72 -13.63 12.76
N ILE A 100 7.80 -14.32 12.10
CA ILE A 100 7.56 -14.26 10.66
C ILE A 100 6.06 -14.13 10.37
N SER A 101 5.71 -13.62 9.20
CA SER A 101 4.31 -13.44 8.78
C SER A 101 3.67 -14.75 8.32
N TYR A 102 2.33 -14.77 8.27
CA TYR A 102 1.56 -15.96 7.87
C TYR A 102 1.92 -16.45 6.46
N ASN A 103 2.21 -15.54 5.52
CA ASN A 103 2.55 -15.90 4.15
C ASN A 103 3.94 -16.57 4.06
N HIS A 104 4.87 -16.24 4.97
CA HIS A 104 6.13 -16.95 5.09
C HIS A 104 5.93 -18.35 5.70
N MET A 105 5.03 -18.49 6.68
CA MET A 105 4.66 -19.83 7.20
C MET A 105 4.07 -20.70 6.08
N ILE A 106 3.14 -20.16 5.28
CA ILE A 106 2.60 -20.85 4.10
C ILE A 106 3.73 -21.23 3.14
N PHE A 107 4.65 -20.32 2.81
CA PHE A 107 5.78 -20.65 1.94
C PHE A 107 6.61 -21.82 2.47
N ASN A 108 6.88 -21.87 3.78
CA ASN A 108 7.65 -22.96 4.39
C ASN A 108 6.97 -24.32 4.27
N ASP A 109 5.63 -24.39 4.36
CA ASP A 109 4.87 -25.63 4.15
C ASP A 109 4.94 -26.17 2.71
N TYR A 110 5.19 -25.28 1.75
CA TYR A 110 5.30 -25.63 0.34
C TYR A 110 6.74 -25.95 -0.09
N LYS A 111 7.72 -25.90 0.83
CA LYS A 111 9.08 -26.37 0.54
C LYS A 111 9.07 -27.86 0.22
N GLY A 112 9.70 -28.22 -0.89
CA GLY A 112 9.71 -29.60 -1.41
C GLY A 112 8.43 -30.03 -2.14
N VAL A 113 7.40 -29.19 -2.22
CA VAL A 113 6.19 -29.43 -3.03
C VAL A 113 6.40 -28.89 -4.46
N ASP A 114 5.70 -29.44 -5.44
CA ASP A 114 5.62 -28.92 -6.83
C ASP A 114 4.72 -27.68 -6.93
N THR A 115 4.86 -26.76 -5.98
CA THR A 115 4.21 -25.46 -5.98
C THR A 115 5.07 -24.50 -5.17
N ASP A 116 5.35 -23.33 -5.72
CA ASP A 116 6.02 -22.23 -5.03
C ASP A 116 4.99 -21.21 -4.52
N VAL A 117 5.37 -20.44 -3.50
CA VAL A 117 4.49 -19.42 -2.91
C VAL A 117 5.11 -18.05 -3.11
N ILE A 118 4.38 -17.18 -3.81
CA ILE A 118 4.83 -15.82 -4.11
C ILE A 118 3.78 -14.85 -3.58
N THR A 119 4.23 -13.81 -2.88
CA THR A 119 3.35 -12.81 -2.27
C THR A 119 3.60 -11.43 -2.88
N HIS A 120 2.52 -10.68 -3.11
CA HIS A 120 2.60 -9.25 -3.39
C HIS A 120 1.62 -8.52 -2.47
N SER A 121 2.12 -7.66 -1.58
CA SER A 121 1.24 -6.89 -0.70
C SER A 121 1.57 -5.41 -0.61
N ILE A 122 0.54 -4.58 -0.74
CA ILE A 122 0.61 -3.12 -0.82
C ILE A 122 -0.25 -2.54 0.33
N PRO A 123 0.23 -1.58 1.13
CA PRO A 123 -0.58 -1.03 2.21
C PRO A 123 -1.83 -0.33 1.66
N ASN A 124 -3.00 -0.62 2.25
CA ASN A 124 -4.32 -0.15 1.79
C ASN A 124 -4.53 -0.37 0.28
N ALA A 125 -4.20 -1.56 -0.21
CA ALA A 125 -4.32 -1.91 -1.62
C ALA A 125 -5.79 -1.94 -2.04
N SER A 126 -6.16 -1.18 -3.06
CA SER A 126 -7.50 -1.29 -3.64
C SER A 126 -7.64 -2.60 -4.44
N LEU A 127 -8.88 -3.04 -4.71
CA LEU A 127 -9.10 -4.19 -5.58
C LEU A 127 -8.68 -3.91 -7.03
N GLN A 128 -8.58 -2.62 -7.42
CA GLN A 128 -8.02 -2.20 -8.71
C GLN A 128 -6.50 -2.45 -8.77
N GLU A 129 -5.77 -2.14 -7.69
CA GLU A 129 -4.34 -2.42 -7.59
C GLU A 129 -4.05 -3.93 -7.51
N PHE A 130 -4.90 -4.68 -6.82
CA PHE A 130 -4.87 -6.15 -6.84
C PHE A 130 -5.08 -6.73 -8.23
N LEU A 131 -6.03 -6.21 -9.01
CA LEU A 131 -6.24 -6.63 -10.39
C LEU A 131 -4.98 -6.38 -11.23
N LEU A 132 -4.39 -5.19 -11.12
CA LEU A 132 -3.17 -4.84 -11.84
C LEU A 132 -1.98 -5.73 -11.47
N ALA A 133 -1.73 -5.91 -10.16
CA ALA A 133 -0.69 -6.78 -9.65
C ALA A 133 -0.89 -8.24 -10.12
N PHE A 134 -2.12 -8.75 -10.04
CA PHE A 134 -2.45 -10.10 -10.47
C PHE A 134 -2.20 -10.31 -11.96
N VAL A 135 -2.70 -9.42 -12.83
CA VAL A 135 -2.51 -9.56 -14.28
C VAL A 135 -1.02 -9.49 -14.64
N TYR A 136 -0.28 -8.58 -14.01
CA TYR A 136 1.16 -8.45 -14.21
C TYR A 136 1.92 -9.74 -13.93
N TRP A 137 1.68 -10.35 -12.75
CA TRP A 137 2.36 -11.57 -12.33
C TRP A 137 1.88 -12.81 -13.07
N LYS A 138 0.58 -12.90 -13.38
CA LYS A 138 0.02 -13.97 -14.18
C LYS A 138 0.66 -14.06 -15.57
N GLY A 139 1.07 -12.92 -16.15
CA GLY A 139 1.80 -12.88 -17.41
C GLY A 139 3.23 -13.42 -17.34
N ARG A 140 3.76 -13.69 -16.13
CA ARG A 140 5.17 -14.08 -15.90
C ARG A 140 5.32 -15.38 -15.13
N LEU A 141 4.33 -15.76 -14.34
CA LEU A 141 4.36 -16.90 -13.45
C LEU A 141 3.23 -17.88 -13.79
N PRO A 142 3.45 -19.20 -13.67
CA PRO A 142 2.41 -20.21 -13.84
C PRO A 142 1.50 -20.26 -12.60
N ILE A 143 0.76 -19.18 -12.36
CA ILE A 143 -0.18 -19.07 -11.23
C ILE A 143 -1.32 -20.08 -11.44
N LYS A 144 -1.56 -20.89 -10.42
CA LYS A 144 -2.63 -21.91 -10.41
C LYS A 144 -3.60 -21.73 -9.25
N ARG A 145 -3.16 -21.06 -8.19
CA ARG A 145 -4.01 -20.63 -7.08
C ARG A 145 -3.75 -19.18 -6.75
N LEU A 146 -4.81 -18.46 -6.42
CA LEU A 146 -4.78 -17.07 -6.01
C LEU A 146 -5.43 -16.94 -4.64
N VAL A 147 -4.82 -16.19 -3.72
CA VAL A 147 -5.41 -15.81 -2.44
C VAL A 147 -5.63 -14.30 -2.44
N VAL A 148 -6.86 -13.86 -2.20
CA VAL A 148 -7.24 -12.44 -2.18
C VAL A 148 -7.94 -12.09 -0.86
N PRO A 149 -7.32 -11.27 0.00
CA PRO A 149 -8.02 -10.72 1.15
C PRO A 149 -9.00 -9.62 0.70
N LEU A 150 -10.14 -9.56 1.38
CA LEU A 150 -11.23 -8.63 1.11
C LEU A 150 -11.47 -7.72 2.32
N PHE A 151 -10.72 -6.63 2.41
CA PHE A 151 -10.91 -5.61 3.45
C PHE A 151 -11.98 -4.60 3.02
N MET A 152 -12.87 -4.21 3.94
CA MET A 152 -13.86 -3.16 3.68
C MET A 152 -13.19 -1.80 3.44
N ASP A 153 -12.15 -1.48 4.21
CA ASP A 153 -11.41 -0.21 4.09
C ASP A 153 -10.82 -0.01 2.69
N ASP A 154 -10.33 -1.08 2.05
CA ASP A 154 -9.73 -1.05 0.73
C ASP A 154 -10.73 -0.65 -0.38
N LEU A 155 -12.03 -0.87 -0.16
CA LEU A 155 -13.09 -0.44 -1.08
C LEU A 155 -13.28 1.09 -1.11
N ARG A 156 -12.66 1.83 -0.17
CA ARG A 156 -12.66 3.29 -0.11
C ARG A 156 -11.56 3.91 -0.96
N GLU A 157 -10.59 3.12 -1.41
CA GLU A 157 -9.48 3.59 -2.25
C GLU A 157 -9.86 3.56 -3.73
N ASP A 158 -9.20 4.39 -4.54
CA ASP A 158 -9.48 4.52 -5.98
C ASP A 158 -8.21 4.81 -6.78
N GLY A 159 -8.20 4.37 -8.03
CA GLY A 159 -7.09 4.52 -8.96
C GLY A 159 -5.88 3.64 -8.64
N ILE A 160 -4.81 3.83 -9.43
CA ILE A 160 -3.54 3.13 -9.27
C ILE A 160 -2.47 4.10 -8.76
N ARG A 161 -1.79 3.74 -7.66
CA ARG A 161 -0.71 4.55 -7.10
C ARG A 161 0.61 4.26 -7.81
N GLU A 162 1.12 5.26 -8.52
CA GLU A 162 2.39 5.22 -9.26
C GLU A 162 3.57 4.69 -8.44
N TYR A 163 3.62 5.01 -7.14
CA TYR A 163 4.69 4.60 -6.24
C TYR A 163 4.87 3.08 -6.18
N TYR A 164 3.80 2.30 -6.04
CA TYR A 164 3.86 0.84 -5.95
C TYR A 164 4.02 0.14 -7.31
N PHE A 165 3.84 0.90 -8.40
CA PHE A 165 3.80 0.40 -9.77
C PHE A 165 4.82 1.11 -10.68
N ALA A 166 5.91 1.60 -10.08
CA ALA A 166 6.91 2.44 -10.75
C ALA A 166 7.53 1.81 -12.01
N LEU A 167 7.56 0.47 -12.10
CA LEU A 167 8.01 -0.27 -13.29
C LEU A 167 7.28 0.17 -14.56
N PHE A 168 6.00 0.54 -14.47
CA PHE A 168 5.21 0.86 -15.66
C PHE A 168 5.53 2.23 -16.28
N LYS A 169 6.34 3.07 -15.63
CA LYS A 169 6.84 4.33 -16.21
C LYS A 169 7.67 4.15 -17.48
N ASN A 170 8.33 3.01 -17.60
CA ASN A 170 9.27 2.72 -18.69
C ASN A 170 8.81 1.52 -19.52
N TYR A 171 7.57 1.09 -19.33
CA TYR A 171 7.06 -0.15 -19.90
C TYR A 171 5.58 0.02 -20.28
N HIS A 172 5.26 -0.19 -21.55
CA HIS A 172 3.89 -0.14 -22.06
C HIS A 172 3.10 -1.39 -21.63
N PHE A 173 2.75 -1.46 -20.35
CA PHE A 173 1.85 -2.47 -19.83
C PHE A 173 0.41 -2.07 -20.08
N ARG A 174 -0.41 -3.03 -20.50
CA ARG A 174 -1.86 -2.87 -20.64
C ARG A 174 -2.55 -4.16 -20.23
N ILE A 175 -3.65 -4.04 -19.52
CA ILE A 175 -4.55 -5.16 -19.25
C ILE A 175 -5.52 -5.27 -20.45
N GLU A 176 -5.58 -6.46 -21.05
CA GLU A 176 -6.52 -6.76 -22.12
C GLU A 176 -7.91 -7.12 -21.56
N SER A 177 -8.77 -6.12 -21.43
CA SER A 177 -10.20 -6.28 -21.16
C SER A 177 -10.95 -5.06 -21.67
N THR A 178 -12.22 -5.24 -22.02
CA THR A 178 -13.09 -4.15 -22.47
C THR A 178 -13.88 -3.51 -21.34
N SER A 179 -13.77 -4.01 -20.10
CA SER A 179 -14.52 -3.44 -18.99
C SER A 179 -14.07 -2.04 -18.60
N ALA A 180 -15.02 -1.25 -18.11
CA ALA A 180 -14.77 0.15 -17.74
C ALA A 180 -13.68 0.30 -16.66
N VAL A 181 -13.62 -0.62 -15.69
CA VAL A 181 -12.59 -0.59 -14.64
C VAL A 181 -11.20 -0.83 -15.21
N VAL A 182 -11.05 -1.76 -16.16
CA VAL A 182 -9.77 -2.01 -16.82
C VAL A 182 -9.37 -0.85 -17.73
N GLN A 183 -10.31 -0.22 -18.42
CA GLN A 183 -10.04 1.00 -19.18
C GLN A 183 -9.50 2.11 -18.27
N SER A 184 -10.15 2.35 -17.12
CA SER A 184 -9.70 3.33 -16.12
C SER A 184 -8.30 3.02 -15.58
N ILE A 185 -8.00 1.74 -15.29
CA ILE A 185 -6.66 1.32 -14.83
C ILE A 185 -5.61 1.57 -15.91
N ASN A 186 -5.90 1.22 -17.16
CA ASN A 186 -4.99 1.44 -18.28
C ASN A 186 -4.74 2.94 -18.50
N GLU A 187 -5.76 3.78 -18.36
CA GLU A 187 -5.62 5.24 -18.39
C GLU A 187 -4.70 5.76 -17.28
N ASP A 188 -4.85 5.25 -16.05
CA ASP A 188 -3.97 5.63 -14.94
C ASP A 188 -2.52 5.22 -15.19
N ILE A 189 -2.28 4.02 -15.72
CA ILE A 189 -0.94 3.57 -16.12
C ILE A 189 -0.37 4.46 -17.23
N MET A 190 -1.18 4.83 -18.23
CA MET A 190 -0.76 5.74 -19.29
C MET A 190 -0.36 7.12 -18.75
N LYS A 191 -1.03 7.61 -17.69
CA LYS A 191 -0.64 8.87 -17.03
C LYS A 191 0.74 8.80 -16.38
N PHE A 192 1.22 7.62 -15.99
CA PHE A 192 2.59 7.48 -15.47
C PHE A 192 3.61 7.80 -16.56
N ASN A 193 3.33 7.40 -17.81
CA ASN A 193 4.15 7.67 -18.98
C ASN A 193 3.98 9.10 -19.47
N SER A 194 2.75 9.63 -19.46
CA SER A 194 2.49 10.98 -19.94
C SER A 194 2.99 12.07 -19.00
N LYS A 195 3.21 11.81 -17.72
CA LYS A 195 3.96 12.74 -16.85
C LYS A 195 5.39 12.92 -17.36
N ILE A 196 6.02 11.86 -17.86
CA ILE A 196 7.33 11.94 -18.51
C ILE A 196 7.18 12.66 -19.85
N GLU A 197 6.18 12.34 -20.67
CA GLU A 197 5.96 13.04 -21.94
C GLU A 197 5.48 14.48 -21.80
N ALA A 198 4.88 14.91 -20.70
CA ALA A 198 4.55 16.30 -20.44
C ALA A 198 5.79 17.05 -19.93
N ASP A 199 6.61 16.42 -19.08
CA ASP A 199 7.97 16.90 -18.78
C ASP A 199 8.84 16.98 -20.04
N VAL A 200 8.65 16.06 -20.99
CA VAL A 200 9.41 15.93 -22.25
C VAL A 200 8.78 16.70 -23.42
N ASN A 201 7.47 17.01 -23.40
CA ASN A 201 6.75 17.82 -24.41
C ASN A 201 6.59 19.28 -24.01
N GLU A 202 6.59 19.63 -22.71
CA GLU A 202 7.03 20.98 -22.30
C GLU A 202 8.47 21.18 -22.78
N ARG A 203 9.36 20.18 -22.61
CA ARG A 203 10.68 20.20 -23.26
C ARG A 203 10.61 20.18 -24.79
N HIS A 204 9.69 19.50 -25.47
CA HIS A 204 9.68 19.41 -26.95
C HIS A 204 8.97 20.57 -27.67
N GLN A 205 8.01 21.26 -27.02
CA GLN A 205 7.59 22.59 -27.48
C GLN A 205 8.66 23.65 -27.16
N ASP A 206 9.46 23.47 -26.11
CA ASP A 206 10.68 24.24 -25.87
C ASP A 206 11.89 23.82 -26.75
N LEU A 207 11.89 22.65 -27.41
CA LEU A 207 13.02 22.21 -28.27
C LEU A 207 13.00 22.79 -29.69
N ARG A 208 12.07 23.71 -30.01
CA ARG A 208 12.31 24.71 -31.08
C ARG A 208 13.03 25.96 -30.57
N ALA A 209 13.30 26.04 -29.27
CA ALA A 209 14.24 26.94 -28.63
C ALA A 209 15.34 26.10 -27.97
N LEU A 210 16.17 25.46 -28.80
CA LEU A 210 17.46 24.89 -28.41
C LEU A 210 18.36 26.00 -27.84
N ASP A 211 18.20 26.26 -26.56
CA ASP A 211 19.22 26.67 -25.59
C ASP A 211 18.56 26.48 -24.23
N PHE A 212 19.15 25.65 -23.36
CA PHE A 212 18.76 25.60 -21.95
C PHE A 212 18.60 27.04 -21.46
N THR A 213 17.40 27.41 -20.99
CA THR A 213 17.24 28.76 -20.46
C THR A 213 18.24 28.95 -19.32
N VAL A 214 18.84 30.14 -19.25
CA VAL A 214 19.77 30.49 -18.16
C VAL A 214 19.12 30.22 -16.79
N GLN A 215 17.79 30.32 -16.72
CA GLN A 215 16.98 29.98 -15.56
C GLN A 215 17.10 28.49 -15.18
N GLN A 216 16.85 27.54 -16.07
CA GLN A 216 16.94 26.11 -15.73
C GLN A 216 18.35 25.69 -15.32
N ARG A 217 19.38 26.17 -16.05
CA ARG A 217 20.79 25.92 -15.65
C ARG A 217 21.10 26.54 -14.30
N SER A 218 20.55 27.71 -14.01
CA SER A 218 20.72 28.35 -12.71
C SER A 218 19.96 27.59 -11.62
N GLU A 219 18.78 27.04 -11.88
CA GLU A 219 17.96 26.33 -10.91
C GLU A 219 18.51 24.93 -10.60
N GLU A 220 19.00 24.19 -11.60
CA GLU A 220 19.69 22.92 -11.40
C GLU A 220 21.00 23.12 -10.65
N TRP A 221 21.82 24.07 -11.09
CA TRP A 221 23.06 24.41 -10.38
C TRP A 221 22.79 24.90 -8.96
N LEU A 222 21.76 25.72 -8.76
CA LEU A 222 21.37 26.23 -7.44
C LEU A 222 20.84 25.10 -6.56
N ASN A 223 20.02 24.19 -7.09
CA ASN A 223 19.54 23.04 -6.34
C ASN A 223 20.69 22.10 -5.98
N ASP A 224 21.61 21.81 -6.90
CA ASP A 224 22.79 20.98 -6.62
C ASP A 224 23.74 21.66 -5.65
N PHE A 225 23.97 22.97 -5.79
CA PHE A 225 24.77 23.75 -4.86
C PHE A 225 24.12 23.78 -3.47
N LEU A 226 22.81 24.02 -3.37
CA LEU A 226 22.08 24.07 -2.11
C LEU A 226 21.95 22.70 -1.46
N ASN A 227 21.72 21.62 -2.21
CA ASN A 227 21.73 20.25 -1.72
C ASN A 227 23.11 19.86 -1.18
N ASN A 228 24.19 20.26 -1.85
CA ASN A 228 25.56 19.97 -1.43
C ASN A 228 26.05 20.86 -0.27
N LYS A 229 25.44 22.03 -0.02
CA LYS A 229 25.87 22.99 1.01
C LYS A 229 24.94 23.09 2.22
N PHE A 230 23.66 22.78 2.08
CA PHE A 230 22.65 22.92 3.12
C PHE A 230 21.87 21.61 3.31
N ILE A 231 22.22 20.89 4.37
CA ILE A 231 21.53 19.65 4.82
C ILE A 231 20.02 19.89 5.01
N THR A 232 19.62 21.12 5.35
CA THR A 232 18.21 21.52 5.51
C THR A 232 17.42 21.61 4.19
N TRP A 233 18.09 21.84 3.06
CA TRP A 233 17.46 21.91 1.73
C TRP A 233 17.15 20.51 1.18
N ASP A 234 18.00 19.53 1.49
CA ASP A 234 17.77 18.10 1.20
C ASP A 234 16.55 17.55 2.00
N ASN A 235 16.32 18.06 3.21
CA ASN A 235 15.22 17.63 4.08
C ASN A 235 13.84 18.24 3.75
N ARG A 236 13.68 18.98 2.64
CA ARG A 236 12.40 19.61 2.25
C ARG A 236 11.22 18.62 2.11
N PRO A 237 11.38 17.44 1.48
CA PRO A 237 10.30 16.45 1.41
C PRO A 237 9.86 15.97 2.80
N THR A 238 10.82 15.75 3.71
CA THR A 238 10.55 15.36 5.10
C THR A 238 9.83 16.46 5.87
N LEU A 239 10.26 17.73 5.73
CA LEU A 239 9.61 18.88 6.34
C LEU A 239 8.16 19.03 5.87
N ARG A 240 7.93 18.91 4.56
CA ARG A 240 6.59 18.95 3.96
C ARG A 240 5.71 17.81 4.52
N GLY A 241 6.28 16.60 4.65
CA GLY A 241 5.63 15.46 5.30
C GLY A 241 5.20 15.75 6.73
N LYS A 242 6.11 16.28 7.56
CA LYS A 242 5.82 16.66 8.95
C LYS A 242 4.73 17.72 9.08
N ILE A 243 4.77 18.75 8.22
CA ILE A 243 3.75 19.80 8.22
C ILE A 243 2.38 19.22 7.90
N PHE A 244 2.26 18.38 6.87
CA PHE A 244 0.98 17.74 6.55
C PHE A 244 0.51 16.79 7.64
N ASN A 245 1.43 16.03 8.25
CA ASN A 245 1.08 15.16 9.38
C ASN A 245 0.56 15.97 10.58
N ASN A 246 1.22 17.07 10.92
CA ASN A 246 0.80 17.94 12.01
C ASN A 246 -0.55 18.61 11.72
N LEU A 247 -0.79 19.05 10.47
CA LEU A 247 -2.09 19.57 10.05
C LEU A 247 -3.19 18.50 10.14
N TYR A 248 -2.87 17.25 9.77
CA TYR A 248 -3.77 16.11 9.89
C TYR A 248 -4.11 15.81 11.36
N MET A 249 -3.11 15.74 12.25
CA MET A 249 -3.31 15.54 13.68
C MET A 249 -4.08 16.70 14.32
N PHE A 250 -3.81 17.94 13.92
CA PHE A 250 -4.55 19.12 14.40
C PHE A 250 -6.01 19.06 13.99
N ARG A 251 -6.29 18.76 12.72
CA ARG A 251 -7.65 18.53 12.22
C ARG A 251 -8.33 17.44 13.04
N ASN A 252 -7.70 16.30 13.23
CA ASN A 252 -8.29 15.19 13.98
C ASN A 252 -8.61 15.57 15.42
N THR A 253 -7.69 16.30 16.06
CA THR A 253 -7.86 16.81 17.42
C THR A 253 -9.05 17.77 17.50
N LEU A 254 -9.18 18.71 16.56
CA LEU A 254 -10.28 19.68 16.53
C LEU A 254 -11.64 19.02 16.33
N PHE A 255 -11.73 17.99 15.50
CA PHE A 255 -12.98 17.31 15.16
C PHE A 255 -13.24 16.02 15.98
N GLY A 256 -12.40 15.72 16.98
CA GLY A 256 -12.53 14.51 17.79
C GLY A 256 -12.38 13.20 17.01
N ILE A 257 -11.66 13.22 15.89
CA ILE A 257 -11.42 12.04 15.04
C ILE A 257 -10.33 11.19 15.70
N ASN A 258 -10.60 9.89 15.85
CA ASN A 258 -9.68 8.90 16.39
C ASN A 258 -9.78 7.57 15.61
N ALA A 259 -9.00 6.54 15.99
CA ALA A 259 -9.05 5.22 15.37
C ALA A 259 -10.44 4.59 15.27
N GLN A 260 -11.35 4.92 16.19
CA GLN A 260 -12.71 4.38 16.30
C GLN A 260 -13.76 5.20 15.55
N SER A 261 -13.39 6.36 15.00
CA SER A 261 -14.31 7.17 14.21
C SER A 261 -14.80 6.40 12.99
N VAL A 262 -16.12 6.28 12.86
CA VAL A 262 -16.77 5.53 11.79
C VAL A 262 -16.43 6.12 10.42
N ARG A 263 -15.95 5.27 9.52
CA ARG A 263 -15.60 5.66 8.15
C ARG A 263 -16.67 5.23 7.17
N LYS A 264 -17.32 6.22 6.54
CA LYS A 264 -18.35 5.97 5.53
C LYS A 264 -17.77 5.49 4.21
N MET A 265 -18.51 4.61 3.55
CA MET A 265 -18.19 4.13 2.21
C MET A 265 -18.54 5.16 1.14
N ILE A 266 -17.76 5.17 0.05
CA ILE A 266 -17.98 6.05 -1.10
C ILE A 266 -18.54 5.17 -2.24
N PRO A 267 -19.84 5.28 -2.58
CA PRO A 267 -20.50 4.31 -3.47
C PRO A 267 -19.80 4.08 -4.81
N SER A 268 -19.32 5.15 -5.46
CA SER A 268 -18.60 5.05 -6.74
C SER A 268 -17.28 4.28 -6.63
N ARG A 269 -16.56 4.40 -5.51
CA ARG A 269 -15.31 3.67 -5.26
C ARG A 269 -15.58 2.22 -4.93
N VAL A 270 -16.63 1.94 -4.17
CA VAL A 270 -17.10 0.57 -3.90
C VAL A 270 -17.43 -0.12 -5.21
N GLU A 271 -18.19 0.52 -6.09
CA GLU A 271 -18.58 -0.05 -7.37
C GLU A 271 -17.35 -0.39 -8.24
N LYS A 272 -16.40 0.53 -8.37
CA LYS A 272 -15.14 0.29 -9.11
C LYS A 272 -14.37 -0.89 -8.55
N ASN A 273 -14.19 -0.96 -7.23
CA ASN A 273 -13.46 -2.04 -6.59
C ASN A 273 -14.19 -3.39 -6.72
N MET A 274 -15.52 -3.41 -6.59
CA MET A 274 -16.31 -4.62 -6.84
C MET A 274 -16.25 -5.07 -8.30
N ASN A 275 -16.17 -4.13 -9.25
CA ASN A 275 -15.94 -4.46 -10.66
C ASN A 275 -14.53 -5.02 -10.88
N ALA A 276 -13.50 -4.48 -10.21
CA ALA A 276 -12.16 -5.06 -10.25
C ALA A 276 -12.12 -6.49 -9.67
N LEU A 277 -12.87 -6.78 -8.60
CA LEU A 277 -13.01 -8.14 -8.07
C LEU A 277 -13.61 -9.10 -9.10
N ARG A 278 -14.66 -8.67 -9.81
CA ARG A 278 -15.27 -9.47 -10.88
C ARG A 278 -14.28 -9.76 -12.00
N GLU A 279 -13.49 -8.78 -12.41
CA GLU A 279 -12.41 -9.00 -13.40
C GLU A 279 -11.35 -9.98 -12.91
N ILE A 280 -10.92 -9.91 -11.64
CA ILE A 280 -9.99 -10.88 -11.05
C ILE A 280 -10.57 -12.30 -11.18
N LEU A 281 -11.85 -12.48 -10.85
CA LEU A 281 -12.53 -13.77 -10.92
C LEU A 281 -12.78 -14.25 -12.35
N ASP A 282 -13.17 -13.35 -13.26
CA ASP A 282 -13.34 -13.65 -14.69
C ASP A 282 -12.03 -14.14 -15.32
N ILE A 283 -10.93 -13.42 -15.08
CA ILE A 283 -9.59 -13.78 -15.57
C ILE A 283 -9.15 -15.11 -14.97
N SER A 284 -9.39 -15.31 -13.67
CA SER A 284 -9.03 -16.54 -12.97
C SER A 284 -9.80 -17.75 -13.52
N GLN A 285 -11.11 -17.63 -13.70
CA GLN A 285 -11.95 -18.69 -14.26
C GLN A 285 -11.53 -19.05 -15.69
N LYS A 286 -11.32 -18.05 -16.56
CA LYS A 286 -10.83 -18.26 -17.94
C LYS A 286 -9.45 -18.92 -17.98
N SER A 287 -8.65 -18.74 -16.94
CA SER A 287 -7.28 -19.27 -16.86
C SER A 287 -7.16 -20.53 -16.01
N ASN A 288 -8.28 -21.10 -15.56
CA ASN A 288 -8.32 -22.25 -14.64
C ASN A 288 -7.47 -22.04 -13.37
N ILE A 289 -7.55 -20.84 -12.79
CA ILE A 289 -6.91 -20.48 -11.51
C ILE A 289 -7.96 -20.58 -10.42
N SER A 290 -7.72 -21.40 -9.40
CA SER A 290 -8.60 -21.44 -8.23
C SER A 290 -8.34 -20.25 -7.31
N VAL A 291 -9.40 -19.59 -6.85
CA VAL A 291 -9.30 -18.38 -6.05
C VAL A 291 -9.84 -18.63 -4.65
N LEU A 292 -9.04 -18.32 -3.62
CA LEU A 292 -9.48 -18.21 -2.24
C LEU A 292 -9.72 -16.73 -1.93
N LEU A 293 -10.98 -16.36 -1.77
CA LEU A 293 -11.39 -15.08 -1.24
C LEU A 293 -11.59 -15.22 0.26
N TYR A 294 -11.08 -14.28 1.06
CA TYR A 294 -11.39 -14.27 2.48
C TYR A 294 -11.60 -12.87 3.04
N ILE A 295 -12.53 -12.73 3.98
CA ILE A 295 -12.60 -11.54 4.83
C ILE A 295 -11.53 -11.72 5.91
N PRO A 296 -10.53 -10.83 6.00
CA PRO A 296 -9.44 -10.96 6.96
C PRO A 296 -9.90 -10.74 8.41
N PRO A 297 -9.11 -11.19 9.40
CA PRO A 297 -9.37 -10.88 10.80
C PRO A 297 -9.50 -9.38 11.02
N LEU A 298 -10.44 -8.98 11.87
CA LEU A 298 -10.68 -7.61 12.30
C LEU A 298 -10.79 -7.61 13.82
N ARG A 299 -10.19 -6.61 14.47
CA ARG A 299 -10.28 -6.50 15.92
C ARG A 299 -11.74 -6.29 16.34
N ASN A 300 -12.28 -7.23 17.12
CA ASN A 300 -13.70 -7.29 17.48
C ASN A 300 -13.96 -7.23 19.01
N ASP A 301 -12.91 -7.21 19.85
CA ASP A 301 -13.01 -7.00 21.30
C ASP A 301 -13.33 -5.55 21.69
N VAL A 302 -13.28 -4.64 20.72
CA VAL A 302 -13.66 -3.23 20.80
C VAL A 302 -14.49 -2.87 19.58
N GLU A 303 -15.34 -1.84 19.68
CA GLU A 303 -16.20 -1.42 18.57
C GLU A 303 -15.36 -0.98 17.35
N PRO A 304 -15.49 -1.65 16.20
CA PRO A 304 -14.72 -1.33 15.00
C PRO A 304 -15.19 0.00 14.39
N PRO A 305 -14.31 0.71 13.65
CA PRO A 305 -14.62 2.01 13.05
C PRO A 305 -15.51 1.90 11.78
N TYR A 306 -16.50 1.00 11.79
CA TYR A 306 -17.35 0.71 10.65
C TYR A 306 -18.82 0.91 10.98
N ASP A 307 -19.59 1.37 9.98
CA ASP A 307 -21.04 1.32 10.05
C ASP A 307 -21.49 -0.13 9.94
N VAL A 308 -22.17 -0.64 10.97
CA VAL A 308 -22.57 -2.05 11.07
C VAL A 308 -23.46 -2.49 9.89
N THR A 309 -24.32 -1.58 9.40
CA THR A 309 -25.22 -1.89 8.28
C THR A 309 -24.45 -1.96 6.97
N GLU A 310 -23.56 -0.98 6.71
CA GLU A 310 -22.69 -0.97 5.53
C GLU A 310 -21.75 -2.18 5.53
N TYR A 311 -21.14 -2.50 6.67
CA TYR A 311 -20.21 -3.64 6.78
C TYR A 311 -20.92 -4.97 6.53
N LYS A 312 -22.10 -5.18 7.14
CA LYS A 312 -22.92 -6.38 6.88
C LYS A 312 -23.33 -6.48 5.41
N HIS A 313 -23.66 -5.36 4.78
CA HIS A 313 -24.01 -5.32 3.37
C HIS A 313 -22.82 -5.73 2.48
N ILE A 314 -21.63 -5.18 2.72
CA ILE A 314 -20.41 -5.47 1.95
C ILE A 314 -19.99 -6.94 2.10
N LYS A 315 -20.02 -7.50 3.31
CA LYS A 315 -19.73 -8.93 3.51
C LYS A 315 -20.63 -9.82 2.66
N LYS A 316 -21.92 -9.50 2.63
CA LYS A 316 -22.90 -10.20 1.78
C LYS A 316 -22.62 -10.00 0.29
N GLN A 317 -22.17 -8.81 -0.13
CA GLN A 317 -21.78 -8.58 -1.53
C GLN A 317 -20.57 -9.44 -1.93
N PHE A 318 -19.55 -9.56 -1.08
CA PHE A 318 -18.40 -10.43 -1.33
C PHE A 318 -18.82 -11.90 -1.48
N GLU A 319 -19.64 -12.40 -0.55
CA GLU A 319 -20.18 -13.75 -0.61
C GLU A 319 -21.00 -13.96 -1.89
N ASN A 320 -21.92 -13.06 -2.20
CA ASN A 320 -22.76 -13.13 -3.40
C ASN A 320 -21.93 -13.11 -4.70
N VAL A 321 -20.89 -12.29 -4.79
CA VAL A 321 -20.02 -12.27 -5.96
C VAL A 321 -19.24 -13.58 -6.04
N SER A 322 -18.70 -14.08 -4.93
CA SER A 322 -17.93 -15.33 -4.93
C SER A 322 -18.72 -16.54 -5.45
N THR A 323 -20.00 -16.65 -5.09
CA THR A 323 -20.85 -17.78 -5.47
C THR A 323 -21.22 -17.80 -6.96
N GLN A 324 -21.00 -16.70 -7.67
CA GLN A 324 -21.20 -16.62 -9.13
C GLN A 324 -20.07 -17.29 -9.92
N TYR A 325 -18.96 -17.64 -9.27
CA TYR A 325 -17.75 -18.15 -9.91
C TYR A 325 -17.37 -19.52 -9.37
N SER A 326 -17.31 -20.53 -10.23
CA SER A 326 -16.97 -21.91 -9.83
C SER A 326 -15.51 -22.07 -9.41
N CYS A 327 -14.64 -21.15 -9.84
CA CYS A 327 -13.24 -21.12 -9.44
C CYS A 327 -13.01 -20.53 -8.04
N ALA A 328 -14.03 -19.88 -7.44
CA ALA A 328 -13.89 -19.16 -6.18
C ALA A 328 -14.34 -19.99 -4.97
N THR A 329 -13.55 -19.91 -3.90
CA THR A 329 -13.91 -20.35 -2.55
C THR A 329 -13.90 -19.13 -1.65
N PHE A 330 -14.94 -18.95 -0.84
CA PHE A 330 -15.06 -17.83 0.07
C PHE A 330 -15.08 -18.29 1.53
N THR A 331 -14.37 -17.55 2.39
CA THR A 331 -14.41 -17.78 3.84
C THR A 331 -14.36 -16.46 4.60
N ASN A 332 -15.13 -16.36 5.68
CA ASN A 332 -15.09 -15.19 6.56
C ASN A 332 -14.24 -15.52 7.79
N LEU A 333 -13.13 -14.81 7.97
CA LEU A 333 -12.18 -15.02 9.06
C LEU A 333 -12.12 -13.81 10.02
N GLU A 334 -13.13 -12.93 9.99
CA GLU A 334 -13.10 -11.67 10.76
C GLU A 334 -12.88 -11.90 12.27
N ASP A 335 -13.50 -12.94 12.83
CA ASP A 335 -13.46 -13.24 14.27
C ASP A 335 -12.29 -14.18 14.67
N LEU A 336 -11.38 -14.50 13.74
CA LEU A 336 -10.37 -15.54 13.94
C LEU A 336 -9.34 -15.18 15.02
N VAL A 337 -8.98 -13.90 15.15
CA VAL A 337 -7.87 -13.45 16.01
C VAL A 337 -8.42 -12.82 17.30
N PRO A 338 -8.22 -13.44 18.47
CA PRO A 338 -8.62 -12.88 19.76
C PRO A 338 -7.98 -11.51 20.06
N GLY A 339 -8.73 -10.64 20.77
CA GLY A 339 -8.31 -9.30 21.21
C GLY A 339 -6.88 -9.19 21.75
N LYS A 340 -6.45 -10.16 22.56
CA LYS A 340 -5.10 -10.21 23.17
C LYS A 340 -3.93 -10.32 22.19
N PHE A 341 -4.19 -10.69 20.94
CA PHE A 341 -3.16 -10.79 19.90
C PHE A 341 -3.15 -9.58 18.96
N TRP A 342 -4.00 -8.59 19.20
CA TRP A 342 -3.95 -7.31 18.51
C TRP A 342 -2.96 -6.38 19.20
N GLY A 343 -2.28 -5.56 18.41
CA GLY A 343 -1.36 -4.58 18.96
C GLY A 343 -2.00 -3.23 19.27
N THR A 344 -1.13 -2.28 19.54
CA THR A 344 -1.46 -0.85 19.63
C THR A 344 -0.79 -0.13 18.48
N LYS A 345 -1.32 1.04 18.13
CA LYS A 345 -0.72 1.94 17.15
C LYS A 345 -0.51 3.33 17.75
N GLU A 346 0.23 4.16 17.04
CA GLU A 346 0.42 5.55 17.39
C GLU A 346 -0.91 6.32 17.38
N PRO A 347 -1.03 7.35 18.23
CA PRO A 347 -2.23 8.16 18.33
C PRO A 347 -2.48 8.95 17.04
N THR A 348 -3.75 9.11 16.66
CA THR A 348 -4.16 9.91 15.49
C THR A 348 -4.48 11.36 15.84
N ASN A 349 -4.27 11.75 17.11
CA ASN A 349 -4.46 13.09 17.65
C ASN A 349 -3.36 13.40 18.70
N PHE A 350 -3.29 14.66 19.16
CA PHE A 350 -2.25 15.10 20.08
C PHE A 350 -2.47 14.69 21.56
N PHE A 351 -3.66 14.17 21.90
CA PHE A 351 -4.05 13.94 23.30
C PHE A 351 -4.06 12.48 23.73
N ASN A 352 -4.06 11.54 22.78
CA ASN A 352 -3.99 10.12 23.06
C ASN A 352 -2.53 9.68 23.20
N GLU A 353 -2.23 8.81 24.18
CA GLU A 353 -0.89 8.21 24.32
C GLU A 353 -0.73 6.96 23.42
N PHE A 354 -1.80 6.16 23.26
CA PHE A 354 -1.85 4.99 22.37
C PHE A 354 -3.27 4.77 21.84
N GLU A 355 -3.40 4.22 20.64
CA GLU A 355 -4.69 3.82 20.06
C GLU A 355 -4.72 2.32 19.76
N TYR A 356 -5.93 1.74 19.76
CA TYR A 356 -6.12 0.36 19.31
C TYR A 356 -5.77 0.23 17.83
N ASP A 357 -4.95 -0.77 17.51
CA ASP A 357 -4.76 -1.20 16.13
C ASP A 357 -5.86 -2.20 15.77
N PHE A 358 -6.66 -1.84 14.76
CA PHE A 358 -7.77 -2.67 14.27
C PHE A 358 -7.36 -3.59 13.12
N MET A 359 -6.18 -3.36 12.54
CA MET A 359 -5.76 -3.95 11.27
C MET A 359 -4.50 -4.79 11.42
N HIS A 360 -3.64 -4.48 12.42
CA HIS A 360 -2.42 -5.25 12.66
C HIS A 360 -2.38 -6.04 13.97
N PHE A 361 -2.22 -7.35 13.82
CA PHE A 361 -2.03 -8.28 14.92
C PHE A 361 -0.56 -8.71 15.07
N GLN A 362 -0.24 -9.21 16.26
CA GLN A 362 1.05 -9.78 16.62
C GLN A 362 1.25 -11.16 15.98
N TYR A 363 2.46 -11.71 16.12
CA TYR A 363 2.84 -13.01 15.57
C TYR A 363 1.86 -14.16 15.85
N GLU A 364 1.28 -14.23 17.05
CA GLU A 364 0.30 -15.28 17.37
C GLU A 364 -0.99 -15.16 16.52
N GLY A 365 -1.41 -13.94 16.17
CA GLY A 365 -2.48 -13.74 15.20
C GLY A 365 -2.09 -14.22 13.79
N HIS A 366 -0.83 -14.05 13.39
CA HIS A 366 -0.33 -14.58 12.12
C HIS A 366 -0.35 -16.11 12.08
N LYS A 367 -0.04 -16.78 13.20
CA LYS A 367 -0.16 -18.24 13.29
C LYS A 367 -1.59 -18.72 13.10
N LEU A 368 -2.55 -18.11 13.79
CA LEU A 368 -3.96 -18.46 13.65
C LEU A 368 -4.45 -18.28 12.21
N LEU A 369 -4.10 -17.15 11.58
CA LEU A 369 -4.44 -16.92 10.18
C LEU A 369 -3.76 -17.93 9.24
N TYR A 370 -2.49 -18.24 9.47
CA TYR A 370 -1.77 -19.26 8.73
C TYR A 370 -2.47 -20.63 8.80
N GLU A 371 -2.78 -21.12 10.01
CA GLU A 371 -3.39 -22.43 10.22
C GLU A 371 -4.73 -22.55 9.47
N GLN A 372 -5.55 -21.50 9.55
CA GLN A 372 -6.87 -21.47 8.92
C GLN A 372 -6.78 -21.36 7.38
N LEU A 373 -5.85 -20.54 6.85
CA LEU A 373 -5.62 -20.43 5.42
C LEU A 373 -5.03 -21.72 4.85
N ALA A 374 -4.03 -22.32 5.50
CA ALA A 374 -3.42 -23.58 5.09
C ALA A 374 -4.45 -24.72 5.07
N SER A 375 -5.29 -24.82 6.11
CA SER A 375 -6.40 -25.77 6.17
C SER A 375 -7.39 -25.58 5.02
N THR A 376 -7.74 -24.34 4.70
CA THR A 376 -8.64 -24.03 3.58
C THR A 376 -8.01 -24.37 2.23
N LEU A 377 -6.75 -23.99 2.00
CA LEU A 377 -6.00 -24.28 0.77
C LEU A 377 -5.84 -25.79 0.52
N ASN A 378 -5.74 -26.60 1.58
CA ASN A 378 -5.66 -28.06 1.47
C ASN A 378 -6.98 -28.71 1.03
N LYS A 379 -8.12 -28.05 1.29
CA LYS A 379 -9.46 -28.52 0.88
C LYS A 379 -9.80 -28.10 -0.56
N MET A 380 -9.12 -27.09 -1.10
CA MET A 380 -9.29 -26.68 -2.50
C MET A 380 -8.72 -27.75 -3.45
N PRO A 381 -9.30 -27.92 -4.67
CA PRO A 381 -8.81 -28.87 -5.66
C PRO A 381 -7.30 -28.76 -5.89
N LYS A 382 -6.57 -29.87 -5.79
CA LYS A 382 -5.11 -29.91 -5.97
C LYS A 382 -4.73 -29.49 -7.40
N ILE A 383 -3.60 -28.79 -7.52
CA ILE A 383 -3.05 -28.25 -8.78
C ILE A 383 -2.36 -29.34 -9.60
#